data_AF-A0A5C5XBL0-F1
#
_entry.id   AF-A0A5C5XBL0-F1
#
_cell.length_a   1.000
_cell.length_b   1.000
_cell.length_c   1.000
_cell.angle_alpha   90.00
_cell.angle_beta   90.00
_cell.angle_gamma   90.00
#
_symmetry.space_group_name_H-M   'P 1'
#
loop_
_entity.id
_entity.type
_entity.pdbx_description
1 polymer ?
#
loop_
_entity_poly.entity_id
_entity_poly.type
_entity_poly.pdbx_seq_one_letter_code
_entity_poly.pdbx_strand_id
1 'polypeptide(L)'
;MRRTVPLLIAAICGIVLIVTAFIPATVSWGETAAVWFDILAAIAFILGGGNLLKIHLRRVSDQSEGWAYSLITVVTFLLTLGVGLFKLGISPGSDQEFYGETFAHLTVEQMPEELTFELPVDLSAELLDEEIPASVRQQFSAQTDNETITQLRFRGWMNGGQRQDLLNLHQKLDWQCSIEQLADLAAISDQLAGEVRYLADHRALSVSGSLNEEEETYLRSISDSQTWQQATDRLVERSRAVTSYPISTPPANFQIPENYQDRITLTDNTMDVMGPVGPEMKSALADVFPRTRPFTEDQIQQYVDELAALPGGLTDVQKNTTTGLLKSDWTADQLIAVLNDAGVRQERTKSACELLAEMQAGEKNLQLTVQPTKPDVTLNAAQEDFIKQSTSNPATNLAAMGETLSTLGDWLPAQEAALQSFLQKTPTIPMRNRMIASALITGGETLSEEQFEFLLAGYREQHNWQEQMYGLMVKSHRVKYPWSGEYIAVGSPFWWSYEYAFKPLTATMFSLLAFYVASAAFRAFRAKNFEALLLLGTAFIILLGRTFAGVMLTSWLPESLSAFRIENITMFIMSVINTAGNRAIMIGISLGIVSTSLKILLGVDRSYLGSGDE
;
A
#
# COMPACT_ATOMS: atom_id res chain seq x y z
N MET A 1 18.71 29.82 -35.40
CA MET A 1 18.47 28.45 -35.89
C MET A 1 17.07 28.39 -36.50
N ARG A 2 16.91 27.79 -37.68
CA ARG A 2 15.59 27.65 -38.32
C ARG A 2 14.72 26.77 -37.40
N ARG A 3 13.55 27.30 -37.03
CA ARG A 3 12.57 26.73 -36.06
C ARG A 3 12.11 25.31 -36.40
N THR A 4 12.43 24.81 -37.59
CA THR A 4 12.19 23.46 -38.08
C THR A 4 12.91 22.38 -37.30
N VAL A 5 14.14 22.62 -36.82
CA VAL A 5 14.92 21.57 -36.14
C VAL A 5 14.28 21.17 -34.79
N PRO A 6 13.93 22.10 -33.87
CA PRO A 6 13.24 21.74 -32.63
C PRO A 6 11.86 21.09 -32.85
N LEU A 7 11.10 21.57 -33.84
CA LEU A 7 9.78 21.00 -34.16
C LEU A 7 9.89 19.56 -34.66
N LEU A 8 10.89 19.27 -35.49
CA LEU A 8 11.13 17.92 -36.02
C LEU A 8 11.55 16.97 -34.90
N ILE A 9 12.42 17.42 -33.98
CA ILE A 9 12.80 16.64 -32.79
C ILE A 9 11.56 16.33 -31.95
N ALA A 10 10.72 17.33 -31.65
CA ALA A 10 9.49 17.13 -30.88
C ALA A 10 8.51 16.15 -31.56
N ALA A 11 8.38 16.24 -32.89
CA ALA A 11 7.56 15.32 -33.68
C ALA A 11 8.05 13.87 -33.57
N ILE A 12 9.37 13.67 -33.75
CA ILE A 12 9.99 12.35 -33.66
C ILE A 12 9.80 11.77 -32.26
N CYS A 13 10.07 12.55 -31.20
CA CYS A 13 9.86 12.12 -29.82
C CYS A 13 8.40 11.71 -29.58
N GLY A 14 7.43 12.50 -30.07
CA GLY A 14 6.00 12.16 -29.96
C GLY A 14 5.65 10.86 -30.69
N ILE A 15 6.20 10.63 -31.89
CA ILE A 15 5.98 9.38 -32.64
C ILE A 15 6.60 8.19 -31.90
N VAL A 16 7.81 8.33 -31.36
CA VAL A 16 8.48 7.27 -30.58
C VAL A 16 7.59 6.86 -29.40
N LEU A 17 7.10 7.82 -28.60
CA LEU A 17 6.22 7.55 -27.46
C LEU A 17 4.90 6.87 -27.85
N ILE A 18 4.36 7.17 -29.04
CA ILE A 18 3.17 6.49 -29.54
C ILE A 18 3.51 5.04 -29.89
N VAL A 19 4.61 4.81 -30.61
CA VAL A 19 5.04 3.47 -31.05
C VAL A 19 5.31 2.56 -29.84
N THR A 20 5.92 3.10 -28.78
CA THR A 20 6.24 2.33 -27.56
C THR A 20 5.01 1.78 -26.86
N ALA A 21 3.85 2.42 -27.01
CA ALA A 21 2.59 1.94 -26.42
C ALA A 21 1.99 0.73 -27.16
N PHE A 22 2.36 0.51 -28.44
CA PHE A 22 1.80 -0.56 -29.27
C PHE A 22 2.79 -1.71 -29.55
N ILE A 23 4.09 -1.49 -29.39
CA ILE A 23 5.14 -2.48 -29.71
C ILE A 23 5.99 -2.78 -28.47
N PRO A 24 5.81 -3.95 -27.82
CA PRO A 24 6.53 -4.32 -26.58
C PRO A 24 8.06 -4.23 -26.68
N ALA A 25 8.64 -4.57 -27.84
CA ALA A 25 10.09 -4.51 -28.06
C ALA A 25 10.67 -3.08 -28.02
N THR A 26 9.84 -2.04 -28.07
CA THR A 26 10.28 -0.62 -28.10
C THR A 26 10.07 0.10 -26.77
N VAL A 27 9.63 -0.58 -25.71
CA VAL A 27 9.32 0.03 -24.41
C VAL A 27 10.51 0.82 -23.83
N SER A 28 11.73 0.30 -23.96
CA SER A 28 12.96 0.97 -23.49
C SER A 28 13.23 2.32 -24.16
N TRP A 29 12.75 2.53 -25.39
CA TRP A 29 12.86 3.84 -26.07
C TRP A 29 11.95 4.87 -25.40
N GLY A 30 10.80 4.43 -24.87
CA GLY A 30 9.85 5.25 -24.14
C GLY A 30 10.42 5.68 -22.80
N GLU A 31 11.07 4.76 -22.07
CA GLU A 31 11.80 5.06 -20.83
C GLU A 31 12.90 6.10 -21.08
N THR A 32 13.70 5.89 -22.13
CA THR A 32 14.75 6.85 -22.51
C THR A 32 14.14 8.23 -22.83
N ALA A 33 13.08 8.28 -23.64
CA ALA A 33 12.41 9.52 -23.99
C ALA A 33 11.77 10.23 -22.78
N ALA A 34 11.27 9.48 -21.79
CA ALA A 34 10.75 10.01 -20.54
C ALA A 34 11.86 10.69 -19.73
N VAL A 35 13.06 10.09 -19.63
CA VAL A 35 14.21 10.71 -18.96
C VAL A 35 14.58 12.05 -19.62
N TRP A 36 14.62 12.11 -20.96
CA TRP A 36 14.86 13.38 -21.67
C TRP A 36 13.77 14.41 -21.41
N PHE A 37 12.51 13.98 -21.37
CA PHE A 37 11.38 14.85 -21.06
C PHE A 37 11.49 15.41 -19.64
N ASP A 38 11.85 14.61 -18.64
CA ASP A 38 12.01 15.05 -17.26
C ASP A 38 13.11 16.11 -17.12
N ILE A 39 14.24 15.95 -17.83
CA ILE A 39 15.30 16.96 -17.89
C ILE A 39 14.77 18.27 -18.48
N LEU A 40 14.04 18.21 -19.59
CA LEU A 40 13.47 19.40 -20.23
C LEU A 40 12.40 20.06 -19.36
N ALA A 41 11.56 19.27 -18.69
CA ALA A 41 10.54 19.74 -17.77
C ALA A 41 11.17 20.46 -16.57
N ALA A 42 12.25 19.92 -15.99
CA ALA A 42 12.98 20.57 -14.91
C ALA A 42 13.50 21.97 -15.31
N ILE A 43 14.09 22.10 -16.50
CA ILE A 43 14.55 23.39 -17.04
C ILE A 43 13.36 24.33 -17.27
N ALA A 44 12.27 23.83 -17.83
CA ALA A 44 11.06 24.60 -18.09
C ALA A 44 10.42 25.12 -16.79
N PHE A 45 10.38 24.33 -15.71
CA PHE A 45 9.88 24.76 -14.41
C PHE A 45 10.72 25.88 -13.81
N ILE A 46 12.05 25.80 -13.92
CA ILE A 46 12.95 26.86 -13.45
C ILE A 46 12.71 28.16 -14.24
N LEU A 47 12.64 28.08 -15.58
CA LEU A 47 12.37 29.23 -16.44
C LEU A 47 10.98 29.82 -16.19
N GLY A 48 9.97 28.97 -16.04
CA GLY A 48 8.59 29.35 -15.76
C GLY A 48 8.46 30.06 -14.40
N GLY A 49 9.01 29.47 -13.34
CA GLY A 49 9.06 30.07 -12.00
C GLY A 49 9.86 31.37 -11.98
N GLY A 50 11.02 31.40 -12.64
CA GLY A 50 11.84 32.60 -12.78
C GLY A 50 11.13 33.74 -13.52
N ASN A 51 10.39 33.42 -14.59
CA ASN A 51 9.60 34.40 -15.32
C ASN A 51 8.42 34.94 -14.49
N LEU A 52 7.72 34.06 -13.77
CA LEU A 52 6.66 34.45 -12.83
C LEU A 52 7.22 35.41 -11.77
N LEU A 53 8.33 35.05 -11.10
CA LEU A 53 8.98 35.92 -10.12
C LEU A 53 9.37 37.26 -10.74
N LYS A 54 10.04 37.25 -11.90
CA LYS A 54 10.49 38.47 -12.58
C LYS A 54 9.34 39.43 -12.86
N ILE A 55 8.22 38.93 -13.42
CA ILE A 55 7.05 39.76 -13.77
C ILE A 55 6.40 40.32 -12.51
N HIS A 56 6.15 39.49 -11.51
CA HIS A 56 5.42 39.90 -10.31
C HIS A 56 6.28 40.75 -9.37
N LEU A 57 7.56 40.44 -9.17
CA LEU A 57 8.49 41.28 -8.41
C LEU A 57 8.65 42.65 -9.03
N ARG A 58 8.73 42.73 -10.37
CA ARG A 58 8.76 44.01 -11.07
C ARG A 58 7.47 44.80 -10.84
N ARG A 59 6.29 44.18 -10.96
CA ARG A 59 5.01 44.85 -10.66
C ARG A 59 4.91 45.36 -9.23
N VAL A 60 5.46 44.62 -8.27
CA VAL A 60 5.52 45.01 -6.85
C VAL A 60 6.50 46.18 -6.66
N SER A 61 7.69 46.10 -7.24
CA SER A 61 8.70 47.16 -7.20
C SER A 61 8.20 48.45 -7.84
N ASP A 62 7.56 48.34 -9.01
CA ASP A 62 7.05 49.46 -9.79
C ASP A 62 5.70 50.01 -9.24
N GLN A 63 5.15 49.39 -8.18
CA GLN A 63 3.84 49.72 -7.58
C GLN A 63 2.69 49.87 -8.60
N SER A 64 2.73 49.05 -9.65
CA SER A 64 1.71 49.05 -10.71
C SER A 64 0.32 48.69 -10.17
N GLU A 65 -0.73 49.00 -10.92
CA GLU A 65 -2.11 48.66 -10.54
C GLU A 65 -2.23 47.15 -10.23
N GLY A 66 -2.80 46.83 -9.06
CA GLY A 66 -2.90 45.45 -8.58
C GLY A 66 -1.60 44.85 -8.01
N TRP A 67 -0.59 45.66 -7.68
CA TRP A 67 0.68 45.18 -7.09
C TRP A 67 0.49 44.31 -5.84
N ALA A 68 -0.52 44.59 -5.02
CA ALA A 68 -0.82 43.80 -3.82
C ALA A 68 -1.15 42.34 -4.15
N TYR A 69 -1.90 42.09 -5.24
CA TYR A 69 -2.16 40.72 -5.71
C TYR A 69 -0.89 40.04 -6.17
N SER A 70 -0.01 40.77 -6.86
CA SER A 70 1.30 40.23 -7.28
C SER A 70 2.20 39.90 -6.08
N LEU A 71 2.15 40.70 -5.01
CA LEU A 71 2.85 40.40 -3.76
C LEU A 71 2.32 39.12 -3.13
N ILE A 72 0.99 38.96 -3.04
CA ILE A 72 0.37 37.73 -2.54
C ILE A 72 0.84 36.53 -3.35
N THR A 73 0.79 36.61 -4.69
CA THR A 73 1.26 35.52 -5.57
C THR A 73 2.72 35.16 -5.30
N VAL A 74 3.62 36.14 -5.18
CA VAL A 74 5.04 35.88 -4.91
C VAL A 74 5.22 35.23 -3.54
N VAL A 75 4.57 35.76 -2.50
CA VAL A 75 4.66 35.21 -1.14
C VAL A 75 4.13 33.79 -1.10
N THR A 76 2.95 33.53 -1.65
CA THR A 76 2.36 32.18 -1.70
C THR A 76 3.23 31.23 -2.51
N PHE A 77 3.75 31.65 -3.67
CA PHE A 77 4.65 30.82 -4.47
C PHE A 77 5.92 30.44 -3.69
N LEU A 78 6.57 31.39 -3.03
CA LEU A 78 7.77 31.14 -2.23
C LEU A 78 7.50 30.25 -1.02
N LEU A 79 6.37 30.43 -0.36
CA LEU A 79 5.94 29.56 0.74
C LEU A 79 5.71 28.14 0.25
N THR A 80 4.91 27.94 -0.80
CA THR A 80 4.64 26.60 -1.36
C THR A 80 5.92 25.94 -1.85
N LEU A 81 6.80 26.68 -2.53
CA LEU A 81 8.10 26.18 -2.95
C LEU A 81 8.97 25.76 -1.75
N GLY A 82 9.01 26.58 -0.71
CA GLY A 82 9.77 26.27 0.51
C GLY A 82 9.25 25.02 1.22
N VAL A 83 7.93 24.93 1.46
CA VAL A 83 7.33 23.77 2.11
C VAL A 83 7.56 22.50 1.29
N GLY A 84 7.43 22.56 -0.04
CA GLY A 84 7.70 21.43 -0.93
C GLY A 84 9.18 21.03 -0.98
N LEU A 85 10.10 22.00 -1.11
CA LEU A 85 11.53 21.75 -1.20
C LEU A 85 12.11 21.14 0.08
N PHE A 86 11.63 21.61 1.24
CA PHE A 86 12.06 21.11 2.54
C PHE A 86 11.16 20.00 3.09
N LYS A 87 10.19 19.52 2.31
CA LYS A 87 9.24 18.45 2.68
C LYS A 87 8.66 18.64 4.10
N LEU A 88 8.32 19.88 4.46
CA LEU A 88 7.92 20.22 5.83
C LEU A 88 6.59 19.56 6.19
N GLY A 89 6.55 18.89 7.34
CA GLY A 89 5.34 18.22 7.85
C GLY A 89 5.03 16.86 7.20
N ILE A 90 5.96 16.30 6.44
CA ILE A 90 5.85 14.95 5.88
C ILE A 90 6.48 13.95 6.85
N SER A 91 5.75 12.92 7.24
CA SER A 91 6.30 11.78 7.99
C SER A 91 7.13 10.88 7.07
N PRO A 92 8.15 10.15 7.57
CA PRO A 92 8.84 9.14 6.78
C PRO A 92 7.85 8.16 6.12
N GLY A 93 8.12 7.80 4.86
CA GLY A 93 7.29 6.84 4.13
C GLY A 93 7.45 5.45 4.76
N SER A 94 6.34 4.78 5.07
CA SER A 94 6.37 3.45 5.69
C SER A 94 6.97 2.37 4.79
N ASP A 95 6.99 2.61 3.49
CA ASP A 95 7.58 1.77 2.44
C ASP A 95 9.09 1.93 2.31
N GLN A 96 9.63 3.10 2.67
CA GLN A 96 11.07 3.41 2.58
C GLN A 96 11.78 3.38 3.92
N GLU A 97 11.05 3.56 5.01
CA GLU A 97 11.60 3.63 6.36
C GLU A 97 11.59 2.24 7.01
N PHE A 98 12.75 1.84 7.54
CA PHE A 98 12.96 0.53 8.13
C PHE A 98 12.54 0.49 9.60
N TYR A 99 11.25 0.64 9.87
CA TYR A 99 10.72 0.58 11.24
C TYR A 99 11.09 -0.74 11.93
N GLY A 100 11.62 -0.64 13.14
CA GLY A 100 12.06 -1.81 13.89
C GLY A 100 13.50 -2.23 13.62
N GLU A 101 14.23 -1.57 12.72
CA GLU A 101 15.61 -1.92 12.42
C GLU A 101 16.64 -0.94 13.03
N THR A 102 17.79 -1.48 13.42
CA THR A 102 18.98 -0.72 13.79
C THR A 102 20.11 -0.96 12.80
N PHE A 103 20.91 0.07 12.52
CA PHE A 103 21.95 0.02 11.49
C PHE A 103 23.34 0.30 12.05
N ALA A 104 24.33 -0.42 11.52
CA ALA A 104 25.73 -0.05 11.55
C ALA A 104 26.28 0.09 10.13
N HIS A 105 27.07 1.12 9.90
CA HIS A 105 27.69 1.35 8.60
C HIS A 105 28.77 0.29 8.33
N LEU A 106 28.64 -0.42 7.21
CA LEU A 106 29.59 -1.41 6.73
C LEU A 106 29.47 -1.50 5.21
N THR A 107 30.50 -1.08 4.49
CA THR A 107 30.55 -1.19 3.01
C THR A 107 30.84 -2.63 2.59
N VAL A 108 30.51 -3.00 1.35
CA VAL A 108 30.74 -4.38 0.86
C VAL A 108 32.24 -4.68 0.79
N GLU A 109 33.07 -3.68 0.53
CA GLU A 109 34.52 -3.79 0.51
C GLU A 109 35.12 -4.02 1.90
N GLN A 110 34.41 -3.62 2.95
CA GLN A 110 34.80 -3.81 4.35
C GLN A 110 34.27 -5.12 4.94
N MET A 111 33.49 -5.91 4.18
CA MET A 111 33.02 -7.19 4.66
C MET A 111 34.19 -8.16 4.88
N PRO A 112 34.10 -8.99 5.93
CA PRO A 112 35.09 -10.02 6.19
C PRO A 112 35.17 -11.04 5.04
N GLU A 113 36.37 -11.55 4.78
CA GLU A 113 36.57 -12.58 3.75
C GLU A 113 35.84 -13.89 4.11
N GLU A 114 35.59 -14.13 5.41
CA GLU A 114 34.78 -15.24 5.90
C GLU A 114 33.32 -15.21 5.40
N LEU A 115 32.83 -14.04 4.95
CA LEU A 115 31.51 -13.87 4.32
C LEU A 115 31.61 -13.74 2.79
N THR A 116 32.70 -14.20 2.19
CA THR A 116 32.82 -14.32 0.73
C THR A 116 32.60 -15.77 0.32
N PHE A 117 31.46 -16.02 -0.32
CA PHE A 117 31.06 -17.34 -0.79
C PHE A 117 31.46 -17.52 -2.24
N GLU A 118 32.14 -18.62 -2.55
CA GLU A 118 32.61 -18.91 -3.90
C GLU A 118 32.13 -20.29 -4.35
N LEU A 119 31.61 -20.35 -5.58
CA LEU A 119 31.14 -21.57 -6.22
C LEU A 119 31.90 -21.78 -7.54
N PRO A 120 32.74 -22.83 -7.64
CA PRO A 120 33.33 -23.23 -8.91
C PRO A 120 32.24 -23.68 -9.89
N VAL A 121 32.28 -23.16 -11.12
CA VAL A 121 31.28 -23.47 -12.16
C VAL A 121 31.97 -23.65 -13.52
N ASP A 122 31.25 -24.22 -14.48
CA ASP A 122 31.64 -24.30 -15.88
C ASP A 122 30.46 -23.83 -16.74
N LEU A 123 30.41 -22.52 -16.98
CA LEU A 123 29.31 -21.85 -17.68
C LEU A 123 29.85 -21.00 -18.83
N SER A 124 29.04 -20.73 -19.85
CA SER A 124 29.42 -19.84 -20.95
C SER A 124 29.58 -18.39 -20.48
N ALA A 125 30.67 -17.72 -20.88
CA ALA A 125 30.90 -16.30 -20.57
C ALA A 125 29.85 -15.35 -21.18
N GLU A 126 29.14 -15.77 -22.24
CA GLU A 126 28.02 -15.03 -22.85
C GLU A 126 26.91 -14.71 -21.83
N LEU A 127 26.81 -15.49 -20.74
CA LEU A 127 25.85 -15.22 -19.67
C LEU A 127 26.16 -13.93 -18.88
N LEU A 128 27.33 -13.32 -19.07
CA LEU A 128 27.68 -12.03 -18.43
C LEU A 128 27.54 -10.83 -19.37
N ASP A 129 27.02 -11.02 -20.59
CA ASP A 129 26.73 -9.92 -21.52
C ASP A 129 25.53 -9.08 -21.05
N GLU A 130 24.64 -9.67 -20.26
CA GLU A 130 23.52 -8.96 -19.64
C GLU A 130 23.95 -8.17 -18.40
N GLU A 131 23.32 -7.02 -18.18
CA GLU A 131 23.64 -6.17 -17.03
C GLU A 131 23.20 -6.85 -15.72
N ILE A 132 24.15 -7.01 -14.80
CA ILE A 132 23.89 -7.59 -13.48
C ILE A 132 22.84 -6.73 -12.74
N PRO A 133 21.79 -7.35 -12.14
CA PRO A 133 20.73 -6.61 -11.47
C PRO A 133 21.25 -5.67 -10.39
N ALA A 134 20.62 -4.49 -10.25
CA ALA A 134 21.04 -3.46 -9.31
C ALA A 134 21.07 -3.96 -7.85
N SER A 135 20.18 -4.88 -7.49
CA SER A 135 20.08 -5.48 -6.16
C SER A 135 21.29 -6.31 -5.73
N VAL A 136 22.09 -6.80 -6.69
CA VAL A 136 23.23 -7.70 -6.44
C VAL A 136 24.55 -7.20 -7.01
N ARG A 137 24.56 -6.16 -7.86
CA ARG A 137 25.76 -5.65 -8.56
C ARG A 137 26.96 -5.30 -7.66
N GLN A 138 26.73 -5.03 -6.37
CA GLN A 138 27.79 -4.73 -5.42
C GLN A 138 28.32 -5.99 -4.70
N GLN A 139 27.53 -7.07 -4.64
CA GLN A 139 27.82 -8.28 -3.88
C GLN A 139 28.19 -9.47 -4.76
N PHE A 140 27.61 -9.55 -5.96
CA PHE A 140 27.83 -10.62 -6.92
C PHE A 140 28.94 -10.27 -7.90
N SER A 141 29.83 -11.21 -8.15
CA SER A 141 30.86 -11.13 -9.18
C SER A 141 31.13 -12.51 -9.76
N ALA A 142 31.62 -12.56 -10.99
CA ALA A 142 31.97 -13.80 -11.67
C ALA A 142 33.40 -13.69 -12.21
N GLN A 143 34.17 -14.77 -12.05
CA GLN A 143 35.51 -14.89 -12.63
C GLN A 143 35.44 -15.69 -13.93
N THR A 144 36.04 -15.14 -14.97
CA THR A 144 36.08 -15.74 -16.32
C THR A 144 37.50 -16.13 -16.70
N ASP A 145 37.64 -17.27 -17.36
CA ASP A 145 38.86 -17.66 -18.08
C ASP A 145 38.50 -17.91 -19.55
N ASN A 146 38.97 -17.05 -20.45
CA ASN A 146 38.58 -17.03 -21.86
C ASN A 146 37.05 -16.91 -22.05
N GLU A 147 36.41 -17.93 -22.65
CA GLU A 147 34.98 -17.97 -22.96
C GLU A 147 34.16 -18.71 -21.90
N THR A 148 34.76 -19.07 -20.76
CA THR A 148 34.05 -19.76 -19.66
C THR A 148 34.10 -18.99 -18.35
N ILE A 149 32.98 -19.01 -17.63
CA ILE A 149 32.90 -18.60 -16.23
C ILE A 149 33.38 -19.77 -15.41
N THR A 150 34.44 -19.55 -14.61
CA THR A 150 35.07 -20.60 -13.79
C THR A 150 34.64 -20.53 -12.33
N GLN A 151 34.18 -19.37 -11.87
CA GLN A 151 33.79 -19.16 -10.49
C GLN A 151 32.74 -18.07 -10.35
N LEU A 152 31.70 -18.33 -9.55
CA LEU A 152 30.76 -17.33 -9.07
C LEU A 152 31.12 -16.96 -7.64
N ARG A 153 31.06 -15.66 -7.31
CA ARG A 153 31.35 -15.15 -5.98
C ARG A 153 30.21 -14.25 -5.50
N PHE A 154 29.80 -14.45 -4.25
CA PHE A 154 28.83 -13.59 -3.57
C PHE A 154 29.39 -13.14 -2.21
N ARG A 155 29.35 -11.84 -1.93
CA ARG A 155 29.80 -11.25 -0.66
C ARG A 155 28.63 -10.93 0.27
N GLY A 156 28.62 -11.50 1.47
CA GLY A 156 27.56 -11.40 2.47
C GLY A 156 26.46 -12.45 2.29
N TRP A 157 25.35 -12.26 2.99
CA TRP A 157 24.21 -13.18 2.90
C TRP A 157 23.28 -12.80 1.76
N MET A 158 22.88 -13.79 0.96
CA MET A 158 21.96 -13.60 -0.16
C MET A 158 20.52 -13.65 0.35
N ASN A 159 19.75 -12.59 0.09
CA ASN A 159 18.32 -12.59 0.42
C ASN A 159 17.46 -13.19 -0.71
N GLY A 160 16.19 -13.49 -0.42
CA GLY A 160 15.28 -14.12 -1.40
C GLY A 160 15.02 -13.30 -2.65
N GLY A 161 14.98 -11.96 -2.54
CA GLY A 161 14.82 -11.07 -3.70
C GLY A 161 16.05 -11.10 -4.60
N GLN A 162 17.25 -11.02 -4.02
CA GLN A 162 18.53 -11.12 -4.72
C GLN A 162 18.68 -12.48 -5.43
N ARG A 163 18.30 -13.57 -4.75
CA ARG A 163 18.24 -14.90 -5.35
C ARG A 163 17.34 -14.90 -6.58
N GLN A 164 16.12 -14.36 -6.47
CA GLN A 164 15.17 -14.33 -7.58
C GLN A 164 15.68 -13.47 -8.75
N ASP A 165 16.29 -12.32 -8.47
CA ASP A 165 16.86 -11.45 -9.50
C ASP A 165 17.99 -12.14 -10.28
N LEU A 166 18.87 -12.86 -9.59
CA LEU A 166 19.92 -13.67 -10.23
C LEU A 166 19.34 -14.85 -11.02
N LEU A 167 18.32 -15.54 -10.50
CA LEU A 167 17.63 -16.62 -11.21
C LEU A 167 16.93 -16.15 -12.49
N ASN A 168 16.41 -14.92 -12.47
CA ASN A 168 15.73 -14.30 -13.60
C ASN A 168 16.69 -13.75 -14.66
N LEU A 169 17.98 -13.61 -14.33
CA LEU A 169 18.99 -13.12 -15.28
C LEU A 169 19.09 -14.05 -16.50
N HIS A 170 19.01 -15.37 -16.30
CA HIS A 170 19.01 -16.34 -17.39
C HIS A 170 18.04 -17.50 -17.15
N GLN A 171 17.37 -17.94 -18.22
CA GLN A 171 16.48 -19.09 -18.18
C GLN A 171 17.19 -20.44 -18.35
N LYS A 172 18.52 -20.45 -18.51
CA LYS A 172 19.26 -21.71 -18.66
C LYS A 172 19.33 -22.45 -17.31
N LEU A 173 19.05 -23.75 -17.34
CA LEU A 173 18.97 -24.59 -16.13
C LEU A 173 20.31 -24.74 -15.41
N ASP A 174 21.43 -24.71 -16.14
CA ASP A 174 22.79 -24.74 -15.60
C ASP A 174 23.07 -23.48 -14.76
N TRP A 175 22.76 -22.30 -15.30
CA TRP A 175 22.83 -21.03 -14.57
C TRP A 175 21.92 -21.05 -13.33
N GLN A 176 20.64 -21.38 -13.50
CA GLN A 176 19.67 -21.36 -12.41
C GLN A 176 20.08 -22.32 -11.29
N CYS A 177 20.56 -23.52 -11.61
CA CYS A 177 21.09 -24.45 -10.62
C CYS A 177 22.34 -23.91 -9.90
N SER A 178 23.28 -23.28 -10.63
CA SER A 178 24.45 -22.64 -10.00
C SER A 178 24.05 -21.51 -9.06
N ILE A 179 23.04 -20.71 -9.40
CA ILE A 179 22.53 -19.65 -8.51
C ILE A 179 21.81 -20.24 -7.29
N GLU A 180 21.04 -21.32 -7.44
CA GLU A 180 20.45 -22.03 -6.28
C GLU A 180 21.53 -22.51 -5.31
N GLN A 181 22.59 -23.16 -5.83
CA GLN A 181 23.71 -23.62 -5.00
C GLN A 181 24.48 -22.47 -4.34
N LEU A 182 24.72 -21.38 -5.07
CA LEU A 182 25.37 -20.20 -4.52
C LEU A 182 24.51 -19.53 -3.44
N ALA A 183 23.20 -19.49 -3.62
CA ALA A 183 22.26 -18.97 -2.63
C ALA A 183 22.24 -19.81 -1.35
N ASP A 184 22.32 -21.14 -1.48
CA ASP A 184 22.40 -22.05 -0.34
C ASP A 184 23.73 -21.90 0.42
N LEU A 185 24.84 -21.66 -0.29
CA LEU A 185 26.14 -21.35 0.33
C LEU A 185 26.13 -20.00 1.05
N ALA A 186 25.51 -18.98 0.43
CA ALA A 186 25.39 -17.62 0.96
C ALA A 186 24.18 -17.44 1.88
N ALA A 187 23.57 -18.52 2.36
CA ALA A 187 22.47 -18.47 3.30
C ALA A 187 22.96 -17.96 4.67
N ILE A 188 22.13 -17.13 5.31
CA ILE A 188 22.38 -16.75 6.71
C ILE A 188 22.09 -17.95 7.62
N SER A 189 22.84 -18.07 8.72
CA SER A 189 22.61 -19.14 9.69
C SER A 189 21.24 -19.00 10.36
N ASP A 190 20.63 -20.12 10.74
CA ASP A 190 19.35 -20.14 11.46
C ASP A 190 19.40 -19.36 12.78
N GLN A 191 20.60 -19.17 13.37
CA GLN A 191 20.80 -18.37 14.59
C GLN A 191 20.57 -16.88 14.38
N LEU A 192 20.80 -16.36 13.16
CA LEU A 192 20.62 -14.95 12.83
C LEU A 192 19.44 -14.70 11.87
N ALA A 193 18.88 -15.77 11.32
CA ALA A 193 17.85 -15.70 10.29
C ALA A 193 16.62 -14.93 10.78
N GLY A 194 16.18 -13.95 9.98
CA GLY A 194 15.06 -13.06 10.31
C GLY A 194 15.48 -11.79 11.05
N GLU A 195 16.47 -11.89 11.95
CA GLU A 195 16.90 -10.78 12.80
C GLU A 195 18.01 -9.95 12.16
N VAL A 196 19.05 -10.57 11.61
CA VAL A 196 20.19 -9.85 11.01
C VAL A 196 20.12 -9.88 9.49
N ARG A 197 20.44 -8.76 8.84
CA ARG A 197 20.56 -8.69 7.38
C ARG A 197 21.61 -7.69 6.94
N TYR A 198 22.14 -7.90 5.76
CA TYR A 198 23.03 -6.94 5.11
C TYR A 198 22.32 -6.22 3.97
N LEU A 199 22.40 -4.89 3.96
CA LEU A 199 21.75 -4.02 2.98
C LEU A 199 22.82 -3.28 2.17
N ALA A 200 23.20 -3.84 1.02
CA ALA A 200 24.30 -3.33 0.19
C ALA A 200 24.08 -1.90 -0.31
N ASP A 201 22.91 -1.59 -0.86
CA ASP A 201 22.57 -0.25 -1.34
C ASP A 201 22.60 0.81 -0.23
N HIS A 202 22.43 0.37 1.02
CA HIS A 202 22.49 1.22 2.20
C HIS A 202 23.86 1.17 2.91
N ARG A 203 24.80 0.35 2.43
CA ARG A 203 26.12 0.11 3.05
C ARG A 203 25.99 -0.12 4.55
N ALA A 204 25.06 -1.00 4.92
CA ALA A 204 24.67 -1.18 6.31
C ALA A 204 24.43 -2.64 6.66
N LEU A 205 25.00 -3.04 7.79
CA LEU A 205 24.55 -4.21 8.55
C LEU A 205 23.38 -3.78 9.42
N SER A 206 22.31 -4.58 9.43
CA SER A 206 21.05 -4.27 10.10
C SER A 206 20.61 -5.38 11.04
N VAL A 207 19.98 -5.00 12.15
CA VAL A 207 19.31 -5.89 13.11
C VAL A 207 17.87 -5.42 13.29
N SER A 208 16.91 -6.32 13.07
CA SER A 208 15.51 -6.16 13.44
C SER A 208 15.37 -6.36 14.97
N GLY A 209 14.64 -5.48 15.65
CA GLY A 209 14.46 -5.57 17.09
C GLY A 209 15.76 -5.40 17.89
N SER A 210 16.01 -6.34 18.81
CA SER A 210 17.15 -6.30 19.73
C SER A 210 18.02 -7.53 19.59
N LEU A 211 19.34 -7.34 19.55
CA LEU A 211 20.29 -8.45 19.49
C LEU A 211 20.47 -9.10 20.85
N ASN A 212 20.22 -10.41 20.97
CA ASN A 212 20.45 -11.16 22.20
C ASN A 212 21.96 -11.50 22.40
N GLU A 213 22.32 -12.10 23.53
CA GLU A 213 23.74 -12.41 23.85
C GLU A 213 24.31 -13.53 22.97
N GLU A 214 23.49 -14.50 22.57
CA GLU A 214 23.91 -15.63 21.71
C GLU A 214 24.21 -15.14 20.29
N GLU A 215 23.33 -14.33 19.72
CA GLU A 215 23.47 -13.68 18.41
C GLU A 215 24.67 -12.74 18.38
N GLU A 216 24.90 -11.96 19.44
CA GLU A 216 26.10 -11.14 19.58
C GLU A 216 27.36 -12.00 19.55
N THR A 217 27.38 -13.08 20.34
CA THR A 217 28.53 -13.99 20.41
C THR A 217 28.81 -14.60 19.03
N TYR A 218 27.76 -15.02 18.32
CA TYR A 218 27.87 -15.55 16.97
C TYR A 218 28.38 -14.50 15.99
N LEU A 219 27.81 -13.29 15.95
CA LEU A 219 28.27 -12.20 15.09
C LEU A 219 29.75 -11.88 15.33
N ARG A 220 30.19 -11.85 16.59
CA ARG A 220 31.59 -11.61 16.94
C ARG A 220 32.52 -12.72 16.47
N SER A 221 32.04 -13.97 16.46
CA SER A 221 32.82 -15.13 16.03
C SER A 221 33.07 -15.22 14.52
N ILE A 222 32.29 -14.49 13.71
CA ILE A 222 32.41 -14.52 12.25
C ILE A 222 33.78 -13.98 11.80
N SER A 223 34.26 -12.90 12.41
CA SER A 223 35.53 -12.29 12.02
C SER A 223 36.12 -11.40 13.11
N ASP A 224 37.44 -11.44 13.27
CA ASP A 224 38.20 -10.57 14.18
C ASP A 224 38.55 -9.21 13.54
N SER A 225 38.08 -8.93 12.33
CA SER A 225 38.33 -7.66 11.65
C SER A 225 37.86 -6.46 12.49
N GLN A 226 38.72 -5.45 12.62
CA GLN A 226 38.42 -4.24 13.41
C GLN A 226 37.14 -3.53 12.91
N THR A 227 36.91 -3.49 11.60
CA THR A 227 35.71 -2.85 11.03
C THR A 227 34.45 -3.65 11.34
N TRP A 228 34.53 -4.97 11.31
CA TRP A 228 33.42 -5.86 11.66
C TRP A 228 33.08 -5.75 13.14
N GLN A 229 34.07 -5.84 14.03
CA GLN A 229 33.86 -5.69 15.47
C GLN A 229 33.26 -4.32 15.83
N GLN A 230 33.72 -3.23 15.20
CA GLN A 230 33.13 -1.91 15.38
C GLN A 230 31.68 -1.81 14.88
N ALA A 231 31.34 -2.48 13.78
CA ALA A 231 29.98 -2.53 13.28
C ALA A 231 29.08 -3.30 14.24
N THR A 232 29.54 -4.46 14.72
CA THR A 232 28.84 -5.28 15.72
C THR A 232 28.65 -4.53 17.04
N ASP A 233 29.67 -3.84 17.56
CA ASP A 233 29.56 -3.01 18.77
C ASP A 233 28.47 -1.95 18.65
N ARG A 234 28.42 -1.27 17.49
CA ARG A 234 27.40 -0.25 17.22
C ARG A 234 25.99 -0.84 17.13
N LEU A 235 25.85 -2.05 16.59
CA LEU A 235 24.56 -2.74 16.54
C LEU A 235 24.11 -3.15 17.94
N VAL A 236 24.99 -3.73 18.75
CA VAL A 236 24.70 -4.11 20.14
C VAL A 236 24.26 -2.89 20.95
N GLU A 237 25.04 -1.80 20.91
CA GLU A 237 24.74 -0.56 21.63
C GLU A 237 23.36 0.00 21.25
N ARG A 238 23.04 0.01 19.94
CA ARG A 238 21.80 0.62 19.43
C ARG A 238 20.58 -0.27 19.61
N SER A 239 20.72 -1.56 19.36
CA SER A 239 19.65 -2.55 19.44
C SER A 239 19.25 -2.86 20.88
N ARG A 240 20.11 -2.58 21.86
CA ARG A 240 19.81 -2.70 23.30
C ARG A 240 19.50 -1.37 23.98
N ALA A 241 19.39 -0.28 23.23
CA ALA A 241 19.02 1.02 23.79
C ALA A 241 17.60 0.97 24.34
N VAL A 242 17.42 1.41 25.59
CA VAL A 242 16.11 1.44 26.24
C VAL A 242 15.38 2.73 25.90
N THR A 243 14.14 2.60 25.44
CA THR A 243 13.23 3.71 25.17
C THR A 243 12.09 3.70 26.17
N SER A 244 11.98 4.76 26.98
CA SER A 244 10.85 4.96 27.88
C SER A 244 9.72 5.75 27.21
N TYR A 245 8.51 5.22 27.21
CA TYR A 245 7.32 5.88 26.68
C TYR A 245 6.22 5.99 27.76
N PRO A 246 5.66 7.19 27.99
CA PRO A 246 4.56 7.35 28.92
C PRO A 246 3.31 6.71 28.36
N ILE A 247 2.67 5.84 29.13
CA ILE A 247 1.42 5.18 28.75
C ILE A 247 0.32 5.52 29.74
N SER A 248 -0.92 5.53 29.28
CA SER A 248 -2.09 5.49 30.15
C SER A 248 -2.25 4.10 30.75
N THR A 249 -3.21 3.95 31.66
CA THR A 249 -3.61 2.64 32.20
C THR A 249 -3.80 1.63 31.05
N PRO A 250 -3.08 0.50 31.05
CA PRO A 250 -3.24 -0.54 30.05
C PRO A 250 -4.67 -1.10 30.05
N PRO A 251 -5.17 -1.60 28.90
CA PRO A 251 -6.44 -2.33 28.85
C PRO A 251 -6.44 -3.51 29.82
N ALA A 252 -7.60 -3.86 30.38
CA ALA A 252 -7.71 -4.84 31.48
C ALA A 252 -7.11 -6.23 31.19
N ASN A 253 -7.08 -6.64 29.92
CA ASN A 253 -6.54 -7.94 29.47
C ASN A 253 -5.11 -7.83 28.91
N PHE A 254 -4.46 -6.67 29.03
CA PHE A 254 -3.13 -6.48 28.47
C PHE A 254 -2.11 -7.33 29.24
N GLN A 255 -1.42 -8.20 28.50
CA GLN A 255 -0.25 -8.93 28.95
C GLN A 255 0.84 -8.76 27.90
N ILE A 256 2.08 -8.66 28.35
CA ILE A 256 3.22 -8.62 27.44
C ILE A 256 3.33 -10.00 26.78
N PRO A 257 3.30 -10.09 25.43
CA PRO A 257 3.46 -11.35 24.72
C PRO A 257 4.77 -12.04 25.13
N GLU A 258 4.75 -13.37 25.25
CA GLU A 258 5.86 -14.17 25.79
C GLU A 258 7.19 -13.90 25.06
N ASN A 259 7.14 -13.72 23.75
CA ASN A 259 8.30 -13.42 22.90
C ASN A 259 8.91 -12.02 23.09
N TYR A 260 8.31 -11.16 23.92
CA TYR A 260 8.80 -9.80 24.19
C TYR A 260 8.98 -9.50 25.69
N GLN A 261 8.81 -10.48 26.57
CA GLN A 261 8.87 -10.28 28.03
C GLN A 261 10.27 -9.88 28.52
N ASP A 262 11.31 -10.33 27.84
CA ASP A 262 12.71 -9.98 28.06
C ASP A 262 13.05 -8.54 27.62
N ARG A 263 12.26 -7.97 26.70
CA ARG A 263 12.49 -6.66 26.09
C ARG A 263 11.64 -5.54 26.68
N ILE A 264 10.51 -5.86 27.31
CA ILE A 264 9.56 -4.84 27.79
C ILE A 264 9.44 -4.89 29.30
N THR A 265 9.61 -3.73 29.93
CA THR A 265 9.25 -3.53 31.34
C THR A 265 8.11 -2.55 31.43
N LEU A 266 7.04 -2.95 32.12
CA LEU A 266 5.87 -2.12 32.36
C LEU A 266 5.87 -1.64 33.81
N THR A 267 5.85 -0.33 33.98
CA THR A 267 5.58 0.34 35.27
C THR A 267 4.24 1.06 35.16
N ASP A 268 3.62 1.46 36.28
CA ASP A 268 2.25 2.00 36.35
C ASP A 268 1.90 3.03 35.27
N ASN A 269 2.83 3.91 34.86
CA ASN A 269 2.61 4.97 33.86
C ASN A 269 3.64 4.98 32.71
N THR A 270 4.53 4.00 32.63
CA THR A 270 5.63 4.00 31.65
C THR A 270 5.92 2.61 31.13
N MET A 271 6.08 2.49 29.82
CA MET A 271 6.56 1.30 29.14
C MET A 271 7.99 1.54 28.66
N ASP A 272 8.92 0.77 29.20
CA ASP A 272 10.32 0.75 28.79
C ASP A 272 10.52 -0.41 27.83
N VAL A 273 11.09 -0.12 26.65
CA VAL A 273 11.34 -1.13 25.63
C VAL A 273 12.81 -1.13 25.22
N MET A 274 13.42 -2.31 25.21
CA MET A 274 14.77 -2.56 24.71
C MET A 274 14.75 -2.71 23.18
N GLY A 275 15.49 -1.83 22.51
CA GLY A 275 15.59 -1.79 21.05
C GLY A 275 14.39 -1.13 20.36
N PRO A 276 14.47 -0.95 19.05
CA PRO A 276 13.36 -0.44 18.26
C PRO A 276 12.18 -1.41 18.27
N VAL A 277 10.98 -0.85 18.34
CA VAL A 277 9.73 -1.58 18.14
C VAL A 277 9.42 -1.59 16.64
N GLY A 278 9.32 -2.79 16.07
CA GLY A 278 8.92 -2.99 14.68
C GLY A 278 7.39 -3.10 14.52
N PRO A 279 6.89 -3.14 13.26
CA PRO A 279 5.47 -3.28 12.97
C PRO A 279 4.82 -4.52 13.60
N GLU A 280 5.53 -5.64 13.62
CA GLU A 280 5.04 -6.91 14.18
C GLU A 280 4.86 -6.81 15.70
N MET A 281 5.89 -6.35 16.42
CA MET A 281 5.84 -6.11 17.86
C MET A 281 4.74 -5.09 18.22
N LYS A 282 4.65 -3.98 17.48
CA LYS A 282 3.58 -2.99 17.65
C LYS A 282 2.19 -3.58 17.42
N SER A 283 2.04 -4.47 16.43
CA SER A 283 0.78 -5.15 16.16
C SER A 283 0.42 -6.10 17.30
N ALA A 284 1.38 -6.90 17.79
CA ALA A 284 1.16 -7.82 18.90
C ALA A 284 0.78 -7.10 20.20
N LEU A 285 1.46 -6.00 20.54
CA LEU A 285 1.12 -5.19 21.72
C LEU A 285 -0.24 -4.48 21.61
N ALA A 286 -0.66 -4.15 20.39
CA ALA A 286 -1.95 -3.52 20.14
C ALA A 286 -3.13 -4.51 20.12
N ASP A 287 -2.87 -5.80 19.94
CA ASP A 287 -3.89 -6.84 19.75
C ASP A 287 -4.40 -7.43 21.07
N VAL A 288 -5.05 -6.59 21.88
CA VAL A 288 -5.56 -6.96 23.21
C VAL A 288 -7.07 -6.91 23.35
N PHE A 289 -7.76 -6.51 22.28
CA PHE A 289 -9.21 -6.35 22.28
C PHE A 289 -9.88 -7.61 21.73
N PRO A 290 -10.98 -8.08 22.36
CA PRO A 290 -11.64 -9.30 21.95
C PRO A 290 -12.17 -9.23 20.52
N ARG A 291 -11.98 -10.32 19.77
CA ARG A 291 -12.49 -10.49 18.40
C ARG A 291 -14.00 -10.75 18.41
N THR A 292 -14.69 -10.33 17.34
CA THR A 292 -16.12 -10.61 17.18
C THR A 292 -16.36 -12.10 17.03
N ARG A 293 -17.50 -12.53 17.55
CA ARG A 293 -17.98 -13.91 17.46
C ARG A 293 -19.33 -13.92 16.75
N PRO A 294 -19.64 -14.99 15.99
CA PRO A 294 -20.98 -15.18 15.46
C PRO A 294 -21.98 -15.22 16.62
N PHE A 295 -22.98 -14.34 16.61
CA PHE A 295 -24.04 -14.36 17.61
C PHE A 295 -25.11 -15.40 17.26
N THR A 296 -25.68 -16.06 18.27
CA THR A 296 -26.93 -16.81 18.13
C THR A 296 -28.10 -15.85 17.95
N GLU A 297 -29.23 -16.31 17.40
CA GLU A 297 -30.44 -15.48 17.26
C GLU A 297 -30.88 -14.85 18.59
N ASP A 298 -30.79 -15.60 19.69
CA ASP A 298 -31.09 -15.11 21.03
C ASP A 298 -30.14 -13.99 21.48
N GLN A 299 -28.84 -14.13 21.20
CA GLN A 299 -27.83 -13.11 21.51
C GLN A 299 -28.02 -11.84 20.69
N ILE A 300 -28.43 -11.97 19.42
CA ILE A 300 -28.77 -10.82 18.57
C ILE A 300 -29.96 -10.07 19.16
N GLN A 301 -31.02 -10.80 19.51
CA GLN A 301 -32.22 -10.21 20.09
C GLN A 301 -31.90 -9.51 21.41
N GLN A 302 -31.14 -10.16 22.29
CA GLN A 302 -30.69 -9.57 23.55
C GLN A 302 -29.90 -8.28 23.34
N TYR A 303 -28.93 -8.27 22.42
CA TYR A 303 -28.12 -7.07 22.14
C TYR A 303 -28.98 -5.91 21.63
N VAL A 304 -29.93 -6.20 20.73
CA VAL A 304 -30.84 -5.18 20.20
C VAL A 304 -31.76 -4.65 21.29
N ASP A 305 -32.26 -5.51 22.18
CA ASP A 305 -33.11 -5.11 23.30
C ASP A 305 -32.35 -4.28 24.34
N GLU A 306 -31.10 -4.64 24.63
CA GLU A 306 -30.21 -3.83 25.49
C GLU A 306 -30.00 -2.43 24.92
N LEU A 307 -29.68 -2.32 23.63
CA LEU A 307 -29.49 -1.03 22.96
C LEU A 307 -30.79 -0.22 22.86
N ALA A 308 -31.93 -0.89 22.68
CA ALA A 308 -33.25 -0.26 22.64
C ALA A 308 -33.78 0.16 24.02
N ALA A 309 -33.30 -0.46 25.10
CA ALA A 309 -33.66 -0.11 26.47
C ALA A 309 -32.96 1.18 26.95
N LEU A 310 -31.87 1.58 26.31
CA LEU A 310 -31.18 2.84 26.60
C LEU A 310 -32.06 4.06 26.25
N PRO A 311 -31.86 5.21 26.93
CA PRO A 311 -32.56 6.46 26.61
C PRO A 311 -32.51 6.76 25.11
N GLY A 312 -33.62 7.27 24.55
CA GLY A 312 -33.77 7.50 23.11
C GLY A 312 -34.41 6.33 22.34
N GLY A 313 -34.28 5.10 22.82
CA GLY A 313 -34.84 3.91 22.17
C GLY A 313 -34.26 3.63 20.78
N LEU A 314 -34.79 2.61 20.10
CA LEU A 314 -34.48 2.34 18.69
C LEU A 314 -35.75 2.27 17.85
N THR A 315 -35.71 2.89 16.66
CA THR A 315 -36.75 2.72 15.64
C THR A 315 -36.70 1.31 15.03
N ASP A 316 -37.78 0.87 14.37
CA ASP A 316 -37.80 -0.46 13.74
C ASP A 316 -36.73 -0.58 12.63
N VAL A 317 -36.44 0.53 11.94
CA VAL A 317 -35.37 0.59 10.93
C VAL A 317 -34.01 0.40 11.60
N GLN A 318 -33.75 1.07 12.72
CA GLN A 318 -32.51 0.93 13.48
C GLN A 318 -32.35 -0.49 14.03
N LYS A 319 -33.42 -1.09 14.58
CA LYS A 319 -33.42 -2.49 15.04
C LYS A 319 -33.06 -3.45 13.90
N ASN A 320 -33.74 -3.33 12.75
CA ASN A 320 -33.46 -4.17 11.58
C ASN A 320 -32.03 -3.99 11.05
N THR A 321 -31.52 -2.76 11.08
CA THR A 321 -30.14 -2.45 10.66
C THR A 321 -29.12 -3.10 11.59
N THR A 322 -29.28 -2.95 12.90
CA THR A 322 -28.41 -3.59 13.91
C THR A 322 -28.46 -5.11 13.79
N THR A 323 -29.65 -5.70 13.68
CA THR A 323 -29.83 -7.14 13.46
C THR A 323 -29.11 -7.61 12.19
N GLY A 324 -29.29 -6.90 11.07
CA GLY A 324 -28.63 -7.23 9.81
C GLY A 324 -27.10 -7.22 9.92
N LEU A 325 -26.54 -6.22 10.60
CA LEU A 325 -25.09 -6.12 10.81
C LEU A 325 -24.56 -7.25 11.71
N LEU A 326 -25.26 -7.58 12.80
CA LEU A 326 -24.88 -8.68 13.68
C LEU A 326 -24.98 -10.05 12.98
N LYS A 327 -25.95 -10.23 12.07
CA LYS A 327 -26.05 -11.44 11.23
C LYS A 327 -24.99 -11.52 10.14
N SER A 328 -24.40 -10.38 9.75
CA SER A 328 -23.36 -10.31 8.73
C SER A 328 -21.95 -10.61 9.25
N ASP A 329 -21.79 -10.84 10.57
CA ASP A 329 -20.57 -11.40 11.13
C ASP A 329 -20.25 -12.77 10.47
N TRP A 330 -19.00 -13.22 10.62
CA TRP A 330 -18.54 -14.49 10.05
C TRP A 330 -19.25 -15.70 10.66
N THR A 331 -19.18 -16.87 10.01
CA THR A 331 -19.83 -18.11 10.49
C THR A 331 -18.86 -19.26 10.70
N ALA A 332 -19.24 -20.24 11.52
CA ALA A 332 -18.46 -21.46 11.73
C ALA A 332 -18.17 -22.19 10.40
N ASP A 333 -19.14 -22.23 9.48
CA ASP A 333 -18.98 -22.89 8.18
C ASP A 333 -17.96 -22.18 7.28
N GLN A 334 -17.86 -20.84 7.37
CA GLN A 334 -16.81 -20.09 6.67
C GLN A 334 -15.42 -20.45 7.20
N LEU A 335 -15.27 -20.57 8.53
CA LEU A 335 -14.01 -21.00 9.14
C LEU A 335 -13.66 -22.44 8.73
N ILE A 336 -14.64 -23.36 8.77
CA ILE A 336 -14.45 -24.76 8.33
C ILE A 336 -13.99 -24.81 6.87
N ALA A 337 -14.60 -24.02 5.99
CA ALA A 337 -14.21 -23.95 4.57
C ALA A 337 -12.76 -23.48 4.40
N VAL A 338 -12.36 -22.42 5.13
CA VAL A 338 -10.98 -21.91 5.10
C VAL A 338 -9.97 -22.95 5.60
N LEU A 339 -10.30 -23.69 6.66
CA LEU A 339 -9.41 -24.72 7.23
C LEU A 339 -9.33 -25.97 6.34
N ASN A 340 -10.41 -26.35 5.68
CA ASN A 340 -10.40 -27.44 4.71
C ASN A 340 -9.59 -27.09 3.45
N ASP A 341 -9.71 -25.85 2.96
CA ASP A 341 -8.90 -25.33 1.85
C ASP A 341 -7.41 -25.32 2.21
N ALA A 342 -7.06 -24.86 3.40
CA ALA A 342 -5.69 -24.92 3.93
C ALA A 342 -5.16 -26.35 4.16
N GLY A 343 -6.06 -27.33 4.21
CA GLY A 343 -5.76 -28.76 4.30
C GLY A 343 -5.30 -29.39 2.98
N VAL A 344 -5.51 -28.70 1.85
CA VAL A 344 -5.11 -29.15 0.52
C VAL A 344 -3.60 -28.98 0.36
N ARG A 345 -2.89 -30.07 0.08
CA ARG A 345 -1.44 -30.01 -0.13
C ARG A 345 -1.16 -29.51 -1.55
N GLN A 346 -0.48 -28.36 -1.62
CA GLN A 346 -0.09 -27.76 -2.89
C GLN A 346 1.05 -28.57 -3.55
N GLU A 347 1.06 -28.60 -4.88
CA GLU A 347 2.19 -29.12 -5.64
C GLU A 347 3.44 -28.25 -5.40
N ARG A 348 4.61 -28.89 -5.26
CA ARG A 348 5.89 -28.15 -5.13
C ARG A 348 6.54 -28.01 -6.50
N THR A 349 6.95 -26.80 -6.86
CA THR A 349 7.81 -26.58 -8.05
C THR A 349 9.18 -27.22 -7.83
N LYS A 350 9.69 -27.95 -8.83
CA LYS A 350 11.04 -28.49 -8.80
C LYS A 350 12.07 -27.37 -8.84
N SER A 351 13.20 -27.58 -8.17
CA SER A 351 14.35 -26.68 -8.26
C SER A 351 15.01 -26.81 -9.64
N ALA A 352 15.75 -25.79 -10.06
CA ALA A 352 16.48 -25.84 -11.31
C ALA A 352 17.51 -26.98 -11.33
N CYS A 353 18.14 -27.29 -10.19
CA CYS A 353 19.04 -28.45 -10.08
C CYS A 353 18.33 -29.80 -10.28
N GLU A 354 17.10 -29.98 -9.78
CA GLU A 354 16.32 -31.20 -10.02
C GLU A 354 15.98 -31.36 -11.51
N LEU A 355 15.56 -30.27 -12.16
CA LEU A 355 15.26 -30.26 -13.59
C LEU A 355 16.51 -30.50 -14.44
N LEU A 356 17.65 -29.92 -14.04
CA LEU A 356 18.94 -30.13 -14.71
C LEU A 356 19.37 -31.60 -14.62
N ALA A 357 19.22 -32.23 -13.45
CA ALA A 357 19.53 -33.64 -13.24
C ALA A 357 18.65 -34.55 -14.11
N GLU A 358 17.34 -34.26 -14.24
CA GLU A 358 16.43 -35.00 -15.13
C GLU A 358 16.83 -34.84 -16.60
N MET A 359 17.17 -33.63 -17.02
CA MET A 359 17.64 -33.35 -18.38
C MET A 359 18.93 -34.11 -18.69
N GLN A 360 19.89 -34.14 -17.76
CA GLN A 360 21.16 -34.88 -17.90
C GLN A 360 20.96 -36.40 -17.86
N ALA A 361 19.93 -36.88 -17.15
CA ALA A 361 19.53 -38.29 -17.17
C ALA A 361 18.85 -38.72 -18.49
N GLY A 362 18.60 -37.78 -19.41
CA GLY A 362 18.04 -38.04 -20.73
C GLY A 362 16.51 -37.95 -20.80
N GLU A 363 15.86 -37.39 -19.79
CA GLU A 363 14.40 -37.17 -19.79
C GLU A 363 14.00 -36.09 -20.80
N LYS A 364 13.00 -36.38 -21.65
CA LYS A 364 12.56 -35.48 -22.73
C LYS A 364 11.43 -34.53 -22.32
N ASN A 365 10.66 -34.90 -21.30
CA ASN A 365 9.52 -34.13 -20.80
C ASN A 365 9.74 -33.83 -19.33
N LEU A 366 10.41 -32.71 -19.05
CA LEU A 366 10.68 -32.25 -17.68
C LEU A 366 9.36 -31.89 -16.99
N GLN A 367 9.06 -32.59 -15.90
CA GLN A 367 7.90 -32.24 -15.07
C GLN A 367 8.28 -31.09 -14.14
N LEU A 368 7.58 -29.96 -14.25
CA LEU A 368 7.89 -28.75 -13.48
C LEU A 368 7.47 -28.84 -12.01
N THR A 369 6.57 -29.76 -11.68
CA THR A 369 6.04 -29.93 -10.32
C THR A 369 6.23 -31.35 -9.80
N VAL A 370 6.33 -31.45 -8.48
CA VAL A 370 6.29 -32.70 -7.73
C VAL A 370 4.94 -32.76 -7.03
N GLN A 371 4.20 -33.83 -7.33
CA GLN A 371 2.94 -34.11 -6.67
C GLN A 371 3.16 -34.38 -5.18
N PRO A 372 2.29 -33.89 -4.28
CA PRO A 372 2.42 -34.13 -2.86
C PRO A 372 2.34 -35.64 -2.57
N THR A 373 3.28 -36.14 -1.76
CA THR A 373 3.40 -37.57 -1.45
C THR A 373 2.36 -38.07 -0.44
N LYS A 374 1.66 -37.15 0.24
CA LYS A 374 0.66 -37.45 1.27
C LYS A 374 -0.72 -36.89 0.88
N PRO A 375 -1.83 -37.60 1.17
CA PRO A 375 -3.18 -37.20 0.79
C PRO A 375 -3.71 -36.05 1.65
N ASP A 376 -4.45 -35.12 1.04
CA ASP A 376 -5.02 -33.92 1.70
C ASP A 376 -5.69 -34.22 3.05
N VAL A 377 -5.66 -33.22 3.95
CA VAL A 377 -6.21 -33.34 5.30
C VAL A 377 -7.43 -32.46 5.43
N THR A 378 -8.61 -33.06 5.42
CA THR A 378 -9.88 -32.37 5.72
C THR A 378 -10.27 -32.57 7.18
N LEU A 379 -10.98 -31.61 7.74
CA LEU A 379 -11.53 -31.71 9.08
C LEU A 379 -12.49 -32.90 9.20
N ASN A 380 -12.41 -33.60 10.32
CA ASN A 380 -13.35 -34.67 10.66
C ASN A 380 -14.59 -34.11 11.36
N ALA A 381 -15.63 -34.96 11.52
CA ALA A 381 -16.89 -34.54 12.16
C ALA A 381 -16.70 -34.00 13.59
N ALA A 382 -15.77 -34.55 14.38
CA ALA A 382 -15.51 -34.08 15.74
C ALA A 382 -14.86 -32.68 15.75
N GLN A 383 -13.94 -32.42 14.81
CA GLN A 383 -13.34 -31.10 14.61
C GLN A 383 -14.39 -30.07 14.15
N GLU A 384 -15.24 -30.41 13.18
CA GLU A 384 -16.32 -29.53 12.73
C GLU A 384 -17.33 -29.21 13.84
N ASP A 385 -17.76 -30.22 14.59
CA ASP A 385 -18.70 -30.05 15.70
C ASP A 385 -18.10 -29.17 16.80
N PHE A 386 -16.82 -29.36 17.12
CA PHE A 386 -16.11 -28.51 18.07
C PHE A 386 -16.05 -27.05 17.61
N ILE A 387 -15.77 -26.79 16.32
CA ILE A 387 -15.76 -25.42 15.76
C ILE A 387 -17.16 -24.80 15.88
N LYS A 388 -18.21 -25.52 15.47
CA LYS A 388 -19.59 -25.03 15.53
C LYS A 388 -20.03 -24.69 16.95
N GLN A 389 -19.61 -25.46 17.95
CA GLN A 389 -19.93 -25.20 19.35
C GLN A 389 -19.07 -24.10 19.98
N SER A 390 -17.82 -23.96 19.55
CA SER A 390 -16.84 -23.07 20.18
C SER A 390 -16.85 -21.64 19.67
N THR A 391 -17.22 -21.44 18.40
CA THR A 391 -17.13 -20.13 17.73
C THR A 391 -18.05 -19.07 18.37
N SER A 392 -19.28 -19.44 18.73
CA SER A 392 -20.24 -18.56 19.41
C SER A 392 -20.13 -18.55 20.94
N ASN A 393 -19.38 -19.50 21.54
CA ASN A 393 -19.22 -19.61 22.99
C ASN A 393 -18.16 -18.62 23.52
N PRO A 394 -18.54 -17.61 24.34
CA PRO A 394 -17.59 -16.63 24.86
C PRO A 394 -16.54 -17.22 25.81
N ALA A 395 -16.80 -18.39 26.42
CA ALA A 395 -15.86 -19.05 27.32
C ALA A 395 -14.68 -19.73 26.60
N THR A 396 -14.80 -19.98 25.28
CA THR A 396 -13.74 -20.67 24.53
C THR A 396 -12.67 -19.70 24.07
N ASN A 397 -11.40 -19.96 24.35
CA ASN A 397 -10.30 -19.19 23.77
C ASN A 397 -10.09 -19.57 22.29
N LEU A 398 -10.47 -18.68 21.36
CA LEU A 398 -10.35 -18.93 19.92
C LEU A 398 -8.88 -19.04 19.47
N ALA A 399 -7.96 -18.30 20.11
CA ALA A 399 -6.54 -18.33 19.74
C ALA A 399 -5.90 -19.69 20.03
N ALA A 400 -6.38 -20.39 21.06
CA ALA A 400 -5.91 -21.74 21.43
C ALA A 400 -6.76 -22.87 20.79
N MET A 401 -7.65 -22.54 19.85
CA MET A 401 -8.52 -23.53 19.21
C MET A 401 -7.71 -24.59 18.44
N GLY A 402 -6.61 -24.19 17.79
CA GLY A 402 -5.73 -25.06 17.03
C GLY A 402 -5.15 -26.22 17.85
N GLU A 403 -4.75 -25.94 19.10
CA GLU A 403 -4.27 -26.97 20.03
C GLU A 403 -5.32 -28.05 20.24
N THR A 404 -6.57 -27.67 20.50
CA THR A 404 -7.66 -28.63 20.70
C THR A 404 -7.96 -29.39 19.40
N LEU A 405 -8.01 -28.69 18.26
CA LEU A 405 -8.27 -29.31 16.95
C LEU A 405 -7.23 -30.36 16.58
N SER A 406 -5.96 -30.14 16.93
CA SER A 406 -4.87 -31.10 16.72
C SER A 406 -4.99 -32.37 17.57
N THR A 407 -5.69 -32.30 18.72
CA THR A 407 -5.98 -33.49 19.53
C THR A 407 -7.15 -34.31 19.00
N LEU A 408 -8.04 -33.69 18.22
CA LEU A 408 -9.26 -34.29 17.69
C LEU A 408 -9.06 -34.97 16.33
N GLY A 409 -7.95 -34.70 15.63
CA GLY A 409 -7.65 -35.29 14.33
C GLY A 409 -6.35 -34.75 13.73
N ASP A 410 -6.05 -35.19 12.51
CA ASP A 410 -4.91 -34.67 11.75
C ASP A 410 -5.03 -33.15 11.58
N TRP A 411 -3.92 -32.46 11.78
CA TRP A 411 -3.84 -31.00 11.74
C TRP A 411 -2.53 -30.56 11.11
N LEU A 412 -2.60 -29.76 10.05
CA LEU A 412 -1.43 -29.28 9.32
C LEU A 412 -0.98 -27.90 9.80
N PRO A 413 0.34 -27.57 9.72
CA PRO A 413 0.82 -26.22 9.98
C PRO A 413 0.15 -25.15 9.10
N ALA A 414 -0.24 -25.50 7.87
CA ALA A 414 -1.00 -24.62 6.98
C ALA A 414 -2.41 -24.30 7.53
N GLN A 415 -3.07 -25.27 8.17
CA GLN A 415 -4.36 -25.08 8.81
C GLN A 415 -4.24 -24.22 10.07
N GLU A 416 -3.17 -24.41 10.86
CA GLU A 416 -2.85 -23.52 11.97
C GLU A 416 -2.65 -22.07 11.51
N ALA A 417 -1.81 -21.87 10.48
CA ALA A 417 -1.58 -20.55 9.92
C ALA A 417 -2.86 -19.91 9.36
N ALA A 418 -3.72 -20.70 8.71
CA ALA A 418 -5.01 -20.24 8.21
C ALA A 418 -5.97 -19.85 9.34
N LEU A 419 -6.02 -20.61 10.45
CA LEU A 419 -6.79 -20.28 11.64
C LEU A 419 -6.34 -18.94 12.22
N GLN A 420 -5.04 -18.78 12.49
CA GLN A 420 -4.49 -17.55 13.07
C GLN A 420 -4.72 -16.34 12.14
N SER A 421 -4.49 -16.51 10.82
CA SER A 421 -4.75 -15.44 9.85
C SER A 421 -6.23 -15.06 9.78
N PHE A 422 -7.14 -16.03 9.84
CA PHE A 422 -8.57 -15.78 9.86
C PHE A 422 -8.96 -14.97 11.11
N LEU A 423 -8.55 -15.40 12.29
CA LEU A 423 -8.86 -14.72 13.56
C LEU A 423 -8.27 -13.30 13.63
N GLN A 424 -7.06 -13.09 13.11
CA GLN A 424 -6.43 -11.78 13.08
C GLN A 424 -7.18 -10.78 12.19
N LYS A 425 -7.77 -11.26 11.09
CA LYS A 425 -8.58 -10.45 10.15
C LYS A 425 -10.00 -10.18 10.67
N THR A 426 -10.48 -10.97 11.62
CA THR A 426 -11.78 -10.76 12.26
C THR A 426 -11.81 -9.42 13.01
N PRO A 427 -12.85 -8.58 12.83
CA PRO A 427 -12.99 -7.33 13.55
C PRO A 427 -12.95 -7.53 15.08
N THR A 428 -12.53 -6.50 15.81
CA THR A 428 -12.68 -6.46 17.27
C THR A 428 -14.11 -6.05 17.64
N ILE A 429 -14.58 -6.42 18.84
CA ILE A 429 -15.89 -6.00 19.34
C ILE A 429 -16.05 -4.47 19.30
N PRO A 430 -15.06 -3.65 19.74
CA PRO A 430 -15.14 -2.20 19.59
C PRO A 430 -15.30 -1.72 18.14
N MET A 431 -14.63 -2.37 17.19
CA MET A 431 -14.74 -2.00 15.78
C MET A 431 -16.14 -2.29 15.23
N ARG A 432 -16.72 -3.45 15.57
CA ARG A 432 -18.11 -3.78 15.20
C ARG A 432 -19.10 -2.79 15.81
N ASN A 433 -18.96 -2.44 17.08
CA ASN A 433 -19.85 -1.48 17.72
C ASN A 433 -19.75 -0.08 17.09
N ARG A 434 -18.55 0.34 16.67
CA ARG A 434 -18.36 1.56 15.86
C ARG A 434 -19.10 1.47 14.51
N MET A 435 -19.04 0.33 13.83
CA MET A 435 -19.77 0.12 12.57
C MET A 435 -21.28 0.22 12.77
N ILE A 436 -21.81 -0.38 13.85
CA ILE A 436 -23.22 -0.25 14.25
C ILE A 436 -23.56 1.23 14.48
N ALA A 437 -22.79 1.95 15.30
CA ALA A 437 -23.03 3.37 15.57
C ALA A 437 -23.06 4.22 14.28
N SER A 438 -22.11 4.00 13.37
CA SER A 438 -22.07 4.70 12.08
C SER A 438 -23.32 4.41 11.23
N ALA A 439 -23.78 3.16 11.19
CA ALA A 439 -24.95 2.77 10.42
C ALA A 439 -26.24 3.42 10.98
N LEU A 440 -26.37 3.50 12.31
CA LEU A 440 -27.54 4.08 12.96
C LEU A 440 -27.67 5.61 12.73
N ILE A 441 -26.56 6.32 12.56
CA ILE A 441 -26.56 7.79 12.36
C ILE A 441 -26.79 8.16 10.87
N THR A 442 -26.51 7.25 9.94
CA THR A 442 -26.56 7.53 8.49
C THR A 442 -28.00 7.84 8.00
N GLY A 443 -29.04 7.48 8.77
CA GLY A 443 -30.44 7.77 8.47
C GLY A 443 -30.95 9.15 8.88
N GLY A 444 -30.10 10.01 9.47
CA GLY A 444 -30.52 11.33 10.00
C GLY A 444 -31.15 11.29 11.39
N GLU A 445 -31.17 10.12 12.03
CA GLU A 445 -31.60 9.91 13.41
C GLU A 445 -30.40 10.11 14.37
N THR A 446 -30.65 10.69 15.55
CA THR A 446 -29.62 10.96 16.56
C THR A 446 -29.66 9.89 17.66
N LEU A 447 -28.51 9.32 17.99
CA LEU A 447 -28.35 8.47 19.17
C LEU A 447 -28.31 9.34 20.45
N SER A 448 -28.80 8.79 21.57
CA SER A 448 -28.60 9.41 22.89
C SER A 448 -27.14 9.32 23.34
N GLU A 449 -26.79 10.11 24.36
CA GLU A 449 -25.46 10.07 24.98
C GLU A 449 -25.14 8.67 25.51
N GLU A 450 -26.10 8.00 26.14
CA GLU A 450 -25.93 6.65 26.67
C GLU A 450 -25.76 5.60 25.57
N GLN A 451 -26.47 5.72 24.45
CA GLN A 451 -26.28 4.85 23.28
C GLN A 451 -24.91 5.07 22.63
N PHE A 452 -24.47 6.33 22.53
CA PHE A 452 -23.13 6.66 22.05
C PHE A 452 -22.05 6.07 22.96
N GLU A 453 -22.20 6.20 24.27
CA GLU A 453 -21.28 5.63 25.25
C GLU A 453 -21.23 4.10 25.15
N PHE A 454 -22.39 3.43 25.10
CA PHE A 454 -22.48 1.96 24.93
C PHE A 454 -21.74 1.46 23.67
N LEU A 455 -21.90 2.16 22.54
CA LEU A 455 -21.32 1.73 21.28
C LEU A 455 -19.84 2.13 21.10
N LEU A 456 -19.44 3.31 21.59
CA LEU A 456 -18.14 3.91 21.24
C LEU A 456 -17.12 3.96 22.38
N ALA A 457 -17.48 3.66 23.64
CA ALA A 457 -16.52 3.65 24.74
C ALA A 457 -15.33 2.70 24.47
N GLY A 458 -15.61 1.44 24.11
CA GLY A 458 -14.55 0.49 23.78
C GLY A 458 -13.73 0.90 22.56
N TYR A 459 -14.34 1.59 21.59
CA TYR A 459 -13.60 2.04 20.39
C TYR A 459 -12.64 3.18 20.74
N ARG A 460 -13.04 4.11 21.62
CA ARG A 460 -12.14 5.16 22.13
C ARG A 460 -10.97 4.57 22.91
N GLU A 461 -11.23 3.58 23.76
CA GLU A 461 -10.18 2.86 24.51
C GLU A 461 -9.22 2.16 23.54
N GLN A 462 -9.73 1.39 22.58
CA GLN A 462 -8.92 0.71 21.57
C GLN A 462 -8.10 1.68 20.73
N HIS A 463 -8.71 2.76 20.25
CA HIS A 463 -8.01 3.75 19.43
C HIS A 463 -6.89 4.42 20.24
N ASN A 464 -7.16 4.85 21.47
CA ASN A 464 -6.14 5.45 22.34
C ASN A 464 -4.97 4.49 22.63
N TRP A 465 -5.26 3.21 22.89
CA TRP A 465 -4.21 2.20 23.07
C TRP A 465 -3.36 2.02 21.81
N GLN A 466 -4.00 1.91 20.65
CA GLN A 466 -3.31 1.77 19.37
C GLN A 466 -2.42 2.99 19.04
N GLU A 467 -2.89 4.20 19.33
CA GLU A 467 -2.11 5.43 19.18
C GLU A 467 -0.88 5.44 20.10
N GLN A 468 -1.00 4.94 21.33
CA GLN A 468 0.15 4.83 22.24
C GLN A 468 1.18 3.82 21.75
N MET A 469 0.75 2.65 21.26
CA MET A 469 1.67 1.66 20.68
C MET A 469 2.35 2.18 19.41
N TYR A 470 1.63 2.97 18.61
CA TYR A 470 2.22 3.67 17.46
C TYR A 470 3.22 4.75 17.91
N GLY A 471 2.90 5.55 18.92
CA GLY A 471 3.79 6.55 19.49
C GLY A 471 5.07 5.95 20.08
N LEU A 472 4.97 4.81 20.75
CA LEU A 472 6.10 4.02 21.23
C LEU A 472 6.97 3.52 20.07
N MET A 473 6.35 2.98 19.00
CA MET A 473 7.04 2.56 17.78
C MET A 473 7.84 3.70 17.17
N VAL A 474 7.21 4.85 16.96
CA VAL A 474 7.88 6.04 16.41
C VAL A 474 8.99 6.56 17.32
N LYS A 475 8.79 6.55 18.66
CA LYS A 475 9.79 7.05 19.61
C LYS A 475 11.01 6.14 19.73
N SER A 476 10.81 4.83 19.66
CA SER A 476 11.90 3.84 19.72
C SER A 476 12.68 3.74 18.40
N HIS A 477 12.07 4.15 17.30
CA HIS A 477 12.66 4.08 15.97
C HIS A 477 13.71 5.16 15.72
N ARG A 478 14.80 4.79 15.03
CA ARG A 478 15.80 5.74 14.54
C ARG A 478 15.58 6.00 13.06
N VAL A 479 15.05 7.19 12.77
CA VAL A 479 14.75 7.62 11.41
C VAL A 479 16.02 7.67 10.55
N LYS A 480 16.03 6.89 9.46
CA LYS A 480 17.11 6.84 8.46
C LYS A 480 16.80 7.77 7.28
N TYR A 481 15.55 7.82 6.84
CA TYR A 481 15.08 8.65 5.72
C TYR A 481 13.97 9.60 6.17
N PRO A 482 14.30 10.70 6.87
CA PRO A 482 13.30 11.60 7.45
C PRO A 482 12.39 12.27 6.42
N TRP A 483 12.80 12.29 5.15
CA TRP A 483 12.10 12.97 4.06
C TRP A 483 11.62 12.02 2.96
N SER A 484 11.54 10.71 3.23
CA SER A 484 11.08 9.72 2.25
C SER A 484 9.59 9.79 1.96
N GLY A 485 8.79 10.31 2.89
CA GLY A 485 7.34 10.21 2.77
C GLY A 485 6.72 10.96 1.60
N GLU A 486 5.49 10.54 1.30
CA GLU A 486 4.64 11.18 0.32
C GLU A 486 4.02 12.47 0.85
N TYR A 487 3.94 13.51 0.01
CA TYR A 487 3.32 14.78 0.37
C TYR A 487 1.79 14.69 0.55
N ILE A 488 1.16 13.62 0.05
CA ILE A 488 -0.27 13.33 0.26
C ILE A 488 -0.52 12.33 1.38
N ALA A 489 0.52 11.95 2.15
CA ALA A 489 0.36 11.04 3.26
C ALA A 489 -0.73 11.54 4.22
N VAL A 490 -1.62 10.64 4.63
CA VAL A 490 -2.72 10.94 5.54
C VAL A 490 -2.16 11.50 6.84
N GLY A 491 -2.72 12.61 7.32
CA GLY A 491 -2.22 13.32 8.49
C GLY A 491 -1.14 14.38 8.22
N SER A 492 -0.58 14.44 7.01
CA SER A 492 0.31 15.55 6.62
C SER A 492 -0.47 16.88 6.51
N PRO A 493 0.18 18.05 6.71
CA PRO A 493 -0.46 19.35 6.53
C PRO A 493 -1.02 19.57 5.12
N PHE A 494 -0.36 19.01 4.10
CA PHE A 494 -0.80 19.07 2.72
C PHE A 494 -2.08 18.27 2.49
N TRP A 495 -2.12 17.02 2.96
CA TRP A 495 -3.33 16.21 2.93
C TRP A 495 -4.48 16.92 3.64
N TRP A 496 -4.23 17.48 4.83
CA TRP A 496 -5.23 18.26 5.56
C TRP A 496 -5.72 19.46 4.76
N SER A 497 -4.81 20.24 4.15
CA SER A 497 -5.18 21.40 3.33
C SER A 497 -5.98 21.02 2.09
N TYR A 498 -5.66 19.88 1.47
CA TYR A 498 -6.39 19.35 0.33
C TYR A 498 -7.81 18.94 0.76
N GLU A 499 -7.91 18.16 1.83
CA GLU A 499 -9.19 17.61 2.32
C GLU A 499 -10.12 18.68 2.88
N TYR A 500 -9.59 19.63 3.65
CA TYR A 500 -10.39 20.56 4.44
C TYR A 500 -10.38 22.00 3.90
N ALA A 501 -9.51 22.35 2.96
CA ALA A 501 -9.55 23.65 2.28
C ALA A 501 -9.87 23.51 0.79
N PHE A 502 -9.06 22.79 0.02
CA PHE A 502 -9.21 22.73 -1.44
C PHE A 502 -10.50 22.01 -1.87
N LYS A 503 -10.79 20.83 -1.31
CA LYS A 503 -12.01 20.06 -1.65
C LYS A 503 -13.30 20.85 -1.35
N PRO A 504 -13.50 21.47 -0.17
CA PRO A 504 -14.68 22.30 0.07
C PRO A 504 -14.76 23.53 -0.85
N LEU A 505 -13.64 24.22 -1.10
CA LEU A 505 -13.62 25.39 -1.99
C LEU A 505 -13.95 25.03 -3.44
N THR A 506 -13.44 23.90 -3.94
CA THR A 506 -13.81 23.41 -5.28
C THR A 506 -15.28 23.00 -5.33
N ALA A 507 -15.79 22.34 -4.28
CA ALA A 507 -17.21 22.01 -4.18
C ALA A 507 -18.12 23.25 -4.21
N THR A 508 -17.74 24.35 -3.54
CA THR A 508 -18.51 25.61 -3.62
C THR A 508 -18.46 26.23 -5.01
N MET A 509 -17.30 26.20 -5.68
CA MET A 509 -17.16 26.67 -7.06
C MET A 509 -18.02 25.86 -8.03
N PHE A 510 -18.05 24.52 -7.90
CA PHE A 510 -18.92 23.66 -8.70
C PHE A 510 -20.40 23.87 -8.41
N SER A 511 -20.77 24.08 -7.14
CA SER A 511 -22.15 24.41 -6.75
C SER A 511 -22.61 25.74 -7.38
N LEU A 512 -21.78 26.78 -7.32
CA LEU A 512 -22.05 28.06 -7.98
C LEU A 512 -22.14 27.92 -9.51
N LEU A 513 -21.20 27.19 -10.11
CA LEU A 513 -21.23 26.91 -11.55
C LEU A 513 -22.53 26.21 -11.95
N ALA A 514 -22.94 25.17 -11.21
CA ALA A 514 -24.18 24.46 -11.45
C ALA A 514 -25.40 25.38 -11.31
N PHE A 515 -25.45 26.22 -10.28
CA PHE A 515 -26.52 27.21 -10.09
C PHE A 515 -26.58 28.21 -11.25
N TYR A 516 -25.45 28.78 -11.66
CA TYR A 516 -25.43 29.76 -12.75
C TYR A 516 -25.73 29.12 -14.10
N VAL A 517 -25.24 27.92 -14.38
CA VAL A 517 -25.56 27.17 -15.61
C VAL A 517 -27.05 26.84 -15.63
N ALA A 518 -27.63 26.34 -14.53
CA ALA A 518 -29.05 26.07 -14.43
C ALA A 518 -29.89 27.34 -14.59
N SER A 519 -29.50 28.45 -13.94
CA SER A 519 -30.17 29.74 -14.05
C SER A 519 -30.07 30.34 -15.46
N ALA A 520 -28.90 30.26 -16.10
CA ALA A 520 -28.67 30.72 -17.46
C ALA A 520 -29.44 29.87 -18.47
N ALA A 521 -29.41 28.54 -18.32
CA ALA A 521 -30.19 27.60 -19.10
C ALA A 521 -31.69 27.92 -18.96
N PHE A 522 -32.22 28.04 -17.74
CA PHE A 522 -33.63 28.37 -17.51
C PHE A 522 -34.02 29.73 -18.14
N ARG A 523 -33.15 30.75 -18.05
CA ARG A 523 -33.40 32.07 -18.66
C ARG A 523 -33.30 32.04 -20.19
N ALA A 524 -32.34 31.30 -20.75
CA ALA A 524 -32.13 31.15 -22.20
C ALA A 524 -33.22 30.27 -22.82
N PHE A 525 -33.69 29.25 -22.09
CA PHE A 525 -34.80 28.38 -22.45
C PHE A 525 -36.13 28.94 -21.97
N ARG A 526 -36.49 30.16 -22.42
CA ARG A 526 -37.89 30.58 -22.46
C ARG A 526 -38.59 29.68 -23.51
N ALA A 527 -38.94 28.47 -23.09
CA ALA A 527 -39.16 27.29 -23.92
C ALA A 527 -40.09 27.56 -25.12
N LYS A 528 -39.53 27.39 -26.33
CA LYS A 528 -40.27 27.43 -27.61
C LYS A 528 -39.84 26.35 -28.62
N ASN A 529 -38.84 25.52 -28.33
CA ASN A 529 -38.35 24.44 -29.20
C ASN A 529 -38.11 23.11 -28.45
N PHE A 530 -38.28 21.99 -29.16
CA PHE A 530 -38.27 20.64 -28.60
C PHE A 530 -36.89 20.21 -28.09
N GLU A 531 -35.82 20.66 -28.76
CA GLU A 531 -34.43 20.32 -28.42
C GLU A 531 -34.03 20.90 -27.05
N ALA A 532 -34.46 22.13 -26.77
CA ALA A 532 -34.25 22.77 -25.48
C ALA A 532 -34.99 22.05 -24.34
N LEU A 533 -36.22 21.60 -24.60
CA LEU A 533 -37.02 20.86 -23.63
C LEU A 533 -36.37 19.51 -23.30
N LEU A 534 -35.87 18.81 -24.32
CA LEU A 534 -35.17 17.53 -24.14
C LEU A 534 -33.89 17.75 -23.30
N LEU A 535 -33.05 18.71 -23.66
CA LEU A 535 -31.81 19.01 -22.93
C LEU A 535 -32.10 19.39 -21.46
N LEU A 536 -33.04 20.31 -21.23
CA LEU A 536 -33.41 20.74 -19.89
C LEU A 536 -34.00 19.59 -19.06
N GLY A 537 -34.87 18.76 -19.67
CA GLY A 537 -35.45 17.59 -19.02
C GLY A 537 -34.39 16.55 -18.64
N THR A 538 -33.46 16.24 -19.53
CA THR A 538 -32.35 15.32 -19.25
C THR A 538 -31.45 15.87 -18.14
N ALA A 539 -31.09 17.16 -18.18
CA ALA A 539 -30.27 17.80 -17.15
C ALA A 539 -30.97 17.78 -15.78
N PHE A 540 -32.27 18.06 -15.74
CA PHE A 540 -33.06 18.00 -14.51
C PHE A 540 -33.10 16.59 -13.91
N ILE A 541 -33.36 15.57 -14.74
CA ILE A 541 -33.36 14.16 -14.30
C ILE A 541 -32.00 13.77 -13.70
N ILE A 542 -30.90 14.10 -14.38
CA ILE A 542 -29.54 13.78 -13.90
C ILE A 542 -29.24 14.49 -12.58
N LEU A 543 -29.55 15.79 -12.48
CA LEU A 543 -29.30 16.57 -11.27
C LEU A 543 -30.12 16.02 -10.09
N LEU A 544 -31.40 15.69 -10.33
CA LEU A 544 -32.27 15.13 -9.31
C LEU A 544 -31.79 13.75 -8.85
N GLY A 545 -31.40 12.87 -9.78
CA GLY A 545 -30.91 11.52 -9.46
C GLY A 545 -29.53 11.46 -8.80
N ARG A 546 -28.75 12.54 -8.86
CA ARG A 546 -27.48 12.68 -8.12
C ARG A 546 -27.66 13.21 -6.70
N THR A 547 -28.87 13.64 -6.34
CA THR A 547 -29.19 14.12 -4.99
C THR A 547 -30.00 13.08 -4.21
N PHE A 548 -29.94 13.15 -2.87
CA PHE A 548 -30.76 12.31 -1.99
C PHE A 548 -32.26 12.42 -2.29
N ALA A 549 -32.72 13.59 -2.76
CA ALA A 549 -34.11 13.82 -3.17
C ALA A 549 -34.56 12.89 -4.31
N GLY A 550 -33.67 12.55 -5.26
CA GLY A 550 -33.99 11.62 -6.34
C GLY A 550 -34.37 10.23 -5.83
N VAL A 551 -33.57 9.70 -4.90
CA VAL A 551 -33.83 8.39 -4.27
C VAL A 551 -35.11 8.44 -3.44
N MET A 552 -35.31 9.49 -2.64
CA MET A 552 -36.49 9.63 -1.80
C MET A 552 -37.79 9.66 -2.62
N LEU A 553 -37.80 10.35 -3.77
CA LEU A 553 -39.00 10.52 -4.60
C LEU A 553 -39.44 9.25 -5.32
N THR A 554 -38.52 8.31 -5.59
CA THR A 554 -38.81 7.05 -6.29
C THR A 554 -38.60 5.79 -5.45
N SER A 555 -38.31 5.94 -4.15
CA SER A 555 -38.13 4.82 -3.22
C SER A 555 -39.39 3.95 -3.06
N TRP A 556 -40.58 4.54 -3.23
CA TRP A 556 -41.87 3.85 -3.16
C TRP A 556 -42.15 2.92 -4.36
N LEU A 557 -41.35 2.99 -5.44
CA LEU A 557 -41.54 2.13 -6.60
C LEU A 557 -41.13 0.68 -6.31
N PRO A 558 -41.96 -0.32 -6.67
CA PRO A 558 -41.61 -1.74 -6.53
C PRO A 558 -40.33 -2.11 -7.28
N GLU A 559 -39.65 -3.17 -6.84
CA GLU A 559 -38.39 -3.63 -7.43
C GLU A 559 -38.51 -4.03 -8.91
N SER A 560 -39.68 -4.54 -9.33
CA SER A 560 -39.99 -4.85 -10.74
C SER A 560 -39.98 -3.63 -11.66
N LEU A 561 -40.16 -2.42 -11.10
CA LEU A 561 -40.11 -1.13 -11.80
C LEU A 561 -38.86 -0.32 -11.42
N SER A 562 -37.85 -0.96 -10.84
CA SER A 562 -36.59 -0.32 -10.44
C SER A 562 -35.92 0.44 -11.59
N ALA A 563 -36.06 -0.02 -12.84
CA ALA A 563 -35.53 0.66 -14.02
C ALA A 563 -36.04 2.11 -14.20
N PHE A 564 -37.23 2.43 -13.66
CA PHE A 564 -37.83 3.77 -13.74
C PHE A 564 -37.49 4.67 -12.55
N ARG A 565 -36.74 4.16 -11.56
CA ARG A 565 -36.26 4.99 -10.45
C ARG A 565 -35.27 6.02 -10.98
N ILE A 566 -35.34 7.24 -10.44
CA ILE A 566 -34.60 8.39 -10.99
C ILE A 566 -33.08 8.14 -10.92
N GLU A 567 -32.60 7.45 -9.89
CA GLU A 567 -31.21 7.04 -9.75
C GLU A 567 -30.77 6.08 -10.86
N ASN A 568 -31.63 5.12 -11.24
CA ASN A 568 -31.32 4.12 -12.27
C ASN A 568 -31.41 4.71 -13.68
N ILE A 569 -32.37 5.59 -13.94
CA ILE A 569 -32.44 6.35 -15.20
C ILE A 569 -31.20 7.25 -15.35
N THR A 570 -30.80 7.92 -14.27
CA THR A 570 -29.58 8.74 -14.25
C THR A 570 -28.34 7.89 -14.54
N MET A 571 -28.23 6.72 -13.91
CA MET A 571 -27.17 5.76 -14.18
C MET A 571 -27.18 5.29 -15.64
N PHE A 572 -28.34 5.01 -16.23
CA PHE A 572 -28.45 4.63 -17.64
C PHE A 572 -27.98 5.75 -18.59
N ILE A 573 -28.49 6.97 -18.39
CA ILE A 573 -28.09 8.13 -19.21
C ILE A 573 -26.59 8.36 -19.10
N MET A 574 -26.02 8.28 -17.88
CA MET A 574 -24.59 8.51 -17.66
C MET A 574 -23.70 7.37 -18.16
N SER A 575 -24.08 6.11 -17.92
CA SER A 575 -23.23 4.96 -18.26
C SER A 575 -23.30 4.58 -19.74
N VAL A 576 -24.45 4.77 -20.39
CA VAL A 576 -24.65 4.39 -21.81
C VAL A 576 -24.53 5.61 -22.71
N ILE A 577 -25.44 6.59 -22.58
CA ILE A 577 -25.56 7.71 -23.53
C ILE A 577 -24.39 8.68 -23.40
N ASN A 578 -24.08 9.12 -22.17
CA ASN A 578 -22.98 10.04 -21.92
C ASN A 578 -21.63 9.39 -22.26
N THR A 579 -21.41 8.13 -21.87
CA THR A 579 -20.19 7.39 -22.28
C THR A 579 -20.05 7.30 -23.80
N ALA A 580 -21.13 7.00 -24.53
CA ALA A 580 -21.09 6.97 -26.00
C ALA A 580 -20.75 8.35 -26.60
N GLY A 581 -21.37 9.40 -26.08
CA GLY A 581 -21.09 10.79 -26.46
C GLY A 581 -19.65 11.21 -26.16
N ASN A 582 -19.16 10.95 -24.95
CA ASN A 582 -17.78 11.23 -24.54
C ASN A 582 -16.77 10.49 -25.40
N ARG A 583 -17.03 9.22 -25.77
CA ARG A 583 -16.16 8.49 -26.70
C ARG A 583 -16.11 9.17 -28.06
N ALA A 584 -17.26 9.56 -28.63
CA ALA A 584 -17.30 10.26 -29.90
C ALA A 584 -16.58 11.63 -29.84
N ILE A 585 -16.80 12.39 -28.77
CA ILE A 585 -16.15 13.68 -28.52
C ILE A 585 -14.64 13.49 -28.35
N MET A 586 -14.19 12.56 -27.51
CA MET A 586 -12.76 12.29 -27.31
C MET A 586 -12.08 11.85 -28.60
N ILE A 587 -12.70 10.97 -29.39
CA ILE A 587 -12.17 10.58 -30.70
C ILE A 587 -12.07 11.81 -31.61
N GLY A 588 -13.11 12.65 -31.63
CA GLY A 588 -13.11 13.90 -32.40
C GLY A 588 -12.04 14.90 -31.97
N ILE A 589 -11.89 15.13 -30.66
CA ILE A 589 -10.86 16.00 -30.07
C ILE A 589 -9.48 15.45 -30.37
N SER A 590 -9.23 14.16 -30.14
CA SER A 590 -7.95 13.52 -30.41
C SER A 590 -7.58 13.63 -31.89
N LEU A 591 -8.52 13.36 -32.81
CA LEU A 591 -8.31 13.57 -34.24
C LEU A 591 -8.06 15.05 -34.59
N GLY A 592 -8.76 15.97 -33.91
CA GLY A 592 -8.55 17.41 -34.04
C GLY A 592 -7.17 17.86 -33.57
N ILE A 593 -6.71 17.35 -32.43
CA ILE A 593 -5.36 17.59 -31.88
C ILE A 593 -4.32 17.02 -32.85
N VAL A 594 -4.46 15.78 -33.31
CA VAL A 594 -3.55 15.17 -34.28
C VAL A 594 -3.50 16.02 -35.57
N SER A 595 -4.65 16.45 -36.08
CA SER A 595 -4.72 17.32 -37.26
C SER A 595 -4.04 18.67 -37.04
N THR A 596 -4.27 19.30 -35.89
CA THR A 596 -3.70 20.61 -35.55
C THR A 596 -2.19 20.50 -35.32
N SER A 597 -1.74 19.51 -34.56
CA SER A 597 -0.33 19.18 -34.36
C SER A 597 0.35 18.91 -35.71
N LEU A 598 -0.27 18.16 -36.62
CA LEU A 598 0.27 17.93 -37.96
C LEU A 598 0.36 19.21 -38.78
N LYS A 599 -0.64 20.10 -38.72
CA LYS A 599 -0.59 21.42 -39.38
C LYS A 599 0.53 22.30 -38.84
N ILE A 600 0.76 22.28 -37.52
CA ILE A 600 1.87 22.99 -36.88
C ILE A 600 3.21 22.40 -37.31
N LEU A 601 3.35 21.05 -37.30
CA LEU A 601 4.56 20.34 -37.72
C LEU A 601 4.92 20.57 -39.19
N LEU A 602 3.93 20.59 -40.08
CA LEU A 602 4.09 20.89 -41.49
C LEU A 602 4.27 22.40 -41.78
N GLY A 603 4.22 23.25 -40.74
CA GLY A 603 4.40 24.70 -40.85
C GLY A 603 3.25 25.43 -41.56
N VAL A 604 2.10 24.78 -41.70
CA VAL A 604 0.87 25.32 -42.31
C VAL A 604 0.16 26.27 -41.33
N ASP A 605 0.18 25.97 -40.03
CA ASP A 605 -0.34 26.84 -38.98
C ASP A 605 0.82 27.51 -38.22
N ARG A 606 0.89 28.85 -38.27
CA ARG A 606 2.00 29.66 -37.69
C ARG A 606 1.60 30.45 -36.45
N SER A 607 0.36 30.31 -35.98
CA SER A 607 -0.22 31.10 -34.88
C SER A 607 0.61 31.06 -33.58
N TYR A 608 1.15 29.91 -33.21
CA TYR A 608 2.01 29.74 -32.01
C TYR A 608 3.47 30.15 -32.21
N LEU A 609 3.89 30.47 -33.44
CA LEU A 609 5.28 30.83 -33.76
C LEU A 609 5.55 32.34 -33.68
N GLY A 610 4.63 33.12 -33.12
CA GLY A 610 4.81 34.55 -32.86
C GLY A 610 5.08 35.37 -34.12
N SER A 611 4.42 35.04 -35.24
CA SER A 611 4.44 35.87 -36.45
C SER A 611 3.03 36.30 -36.80
N GLY A 612 2.61 37.40 -36.20
CA GLY A 612 1.55 38.27 -36.66
C GLY A 612 1.93 39.67 -36.18
N ASP A 613 2.10 40.59 -37.13
CA ASP A 613 2.44 41.98 -36.90
C ASP A 613 1.52 42.62 -35.83
N GLU A 614 2.08 42.91 -34.66
CA GLU A 614 2.16 44.23 -34.00
C GLU A 614 3.39 44.26 -33.08
#